data_AF-A0A484HDU0-F1
#
_entry.id   AF-A0A484HDU0-F1
#
_cell.length_a   1.000
_cell.length_b   1.000
_cell.length_c   1.000
_cell.angle_alpha   90.00
_cell.angle_beta   90.00
_cell.angle_gamma   90.00
#
_symmetry.space_group_name_H-M   'P 1'
#
loop_
_entity.id
_entity.type
_entity.pdbx_description
1 polymer ?
#
loop_
_entity_poly.entity_id
_entity_poly.type
_entity_poly.pdbx_seq_one_letter_code
_entity_poly.pdbx_strand_id
1 'polypeptide(L)' 'MVRLVRSNLRGNIFGEMFPVPKTVRLEYVLATIDVKEQKLKLFLDKTQVDEFDYKIS' A
#
# COMPACT_ATOMS: atom_id res chain seq x y z
N MET A 1 -1.27 8.55 8.12
CA MET A 1 -2.65 8.00 8.22
C MET A 1 -2.92 7.21 6.94
N VAL A 2 -3.22 5.91 7.05
CA VAL A 2 -3.47 5.05 5.88
C VAL A 2 -4.99 4.84 5.76
N ARG A 3 -5.58 5.17 4.60
CA ARG A 3 -7.02 5.00 4.33
C ARG A 3 -7.22 4.22 3.04
N LEU A 4 -7.80 3.03 3.12
CA LEU A 4 -8.16 2.26 1.94
C LEU A 4 -9.45 2.83 1.31
N VAL A 5 -9.40 3.30 0.05
CA VAL A 5 -10.58 3.79 -0.68
C VAL A 5 -11.18 2.64 -1.49
N ARG A 6 -12.13 1.95 -0.85
CA ARG A 6 -12.77 0.69 -1.28
C ARG A 6 -13.38 0.71 -2.69
N SER A 7 -13.91 1.84 -3.16
CA SER A 7 -14.61 1.90 -4.46
C SER A 7 -13.70 1.95 -5.69
N ASN A 8 -12.46 2.44 -5.56
CA ASN A 8 -11.60 2.73 -6.71
C ASN A 8 -10.36 1.85 -6.81
N LEU A 9 -10.21 0.78 -5.99
CA LEU A 9 -8.98 -0.02 -5.92
C LEU A 9 -7.74 0.84 -5.62
N ARG A 10 -7.90 1.89 -4.81
CA ARG A 10 -6.83 2.82 -4.48
C ARG A 10 -6.66 2.92 -2.97
N GLY A 11 -5.44 2.69 -2.49
CA GLY A 11 -5.03 2.91 -1.11
C GLY A 11 -4.49 4.32 -0.98
N ASN A 12 -5.02 5.10 -0.05
CA ASN A 12 -4.42 6.38 0.32
C ASN A 12 -3.35 6.14 1.39
N ILE A 13 -2.10 6.39 1.05
CA ILE A 13 -0.95 6.27 1.93
C ILE A 13 -0.31 7.65 2.00
N PHE A 14 -0.41 8.29 3.18
CA PHE A 14 0.10 9.65 3.42
C PHE A 14 -0.41 10.74 2.47
N GLY A 15 -1.62 10.58 1.92
CA GLY A 15 -2.21 11.54 0.99
C GLY A 15 -2.05 11.14 -0.48
N GLU A 16 -1.15 10.22 -0.79
CA GLU A 16 -0.94 9.69 -2.14
C GLU A 16 -1.81 8.46 -2.40
N MET A 17 -2.29 8.31 -3.64
CA MET A 17 -3.14 7.19 -4.05
C MET A 17 -2.34 6.12 -4.79
N PHE A 18 -2.22 4.95 -4.20
CA PHE A 18 -1.57 3.78 -4.79
C PHE A 18 -2.60 2.79 -5.32
N PRO A 19 -2.39 2.18 -6.50
CA PRO A 19 -3.23 1.09 -6.96
C PRO A 19 -3.08 -0.09 -5.99
N VAL A 20 -4.19 -0.71 -5.62
CA VAL A 20 -4.20 -1.88 -4.73
C VAL A 20 -4.72 -3.07 -5.52
N PRO A 21 -4.07 -4.25 -5.43
CA PRO A 21 -4.52 -5.43 -6.15
C PRO A 21 -5.94 -5.84 -5.72
N LYS A 22 -6.74 -6.37 -6.67
CA LYS A 22 -8.13 -6.79 -6.42
C LYS A 22 -8.25 -7.91 -5.38
N THR A 23 -7.22 -8.74 -5.23
CA THR A 23 -7.09 -9.78 -4.20
C THR A 23 -7.15 -9.22 -2.78
N VAL A 24 -6.86 -7.93 -2.63
CA VAL A 24 -6.75 -7.24 -1.35
C VAL A 24 -7.99 -6.39 -1.05
N ARG A 25 -9.06 -6.50 -1.86
CA ARG A 25 -10.26 -5.65 -1.76
C ARG A 25 -11.01 -5.73 -0.42
N LEU A 26 -10.75 -6.74 0.40
CA LEU A 26 -11.58 -7.10 1.55
C LEU A 26 -10.80 -7.26 2.87
N GLU A 27 -9.48 -7.19 2.83
CA GLU A 27 -8.63 -7.43 4.00
C GLU A 27 -7.77 -6.22 4.34
N TYR A 28 -7.52 -6.00 5.63
CA TYR A 28 -6.63 -4.96 6.10
C TYR A 28 -5.20 -5.31 5.66
N VAL A 29 -4.61 -4.48 4.79
CA VAL A 29 -3.21 -4.60 4.42
C VAL A 29 -2.30 -3.83 5.36
N LEU A 30 -1.20 -4.47 5.71
CA LEU A 30 -0.05 -3.83 6.31
C LEU A 30 0.77 -3.17 5.20
N ALA A 31 0.86 -1.85 5.24
CA ALA A 31 1.75 -1.08 4.39
C ALA A 31 3.00 -0.70 5.18
N THR A 32 4.18 -1.08 4.69
CA THR A 32 5.46 -0.71 5.30
C THR A 32 6.25 0.14 4.33
N ILE A 33 6.86 1.22 4.83
CA ILE A 33 7.78 2.04 4.06
C ILE A 33 9.20 1.69 4.51
N ASP A 34 9.98 1.15 3.59
CA ASP A 34 11.42 1.01 3.77
C ASP A 34 12.09 2.34 3.39
N VAL A 35 12.46 3.11 4.41
CA VAL A 35 13.10 4.42 4.23
C VAL A 35 14.50 4.30 3.62
N LYS A 36 15.17 3.16 3.81
CA LYS A 36 16.52 2.93 3.30
C LYS A 36 16.48 2.64 1.80
N GLU A 37 15.53 1.82 1.37
CA GLU A 37 15.33 1.51 -0.06
C GLU A 37 14.42 2.52 -0.77
N GLN A 38 13.74 3.40 -0.04
CA GLN A 38 12.67 4.26 -0.57
C GLN A 38 11.60 3.45 -1.30
N LYS A 39 11.10 2.42 -0.64
CA LYS A 39 10.10 1.50 -1.19
C LYS A 39 8.91 1.35 -0.26
N LEU A 40 7.73 1.31 -0.85
CA LEU A 40 6.48 0.99 -0.18
C LEU A 40 6.11 -0.47 -0.51
N LYS A 41 6.05 -1.31 0.52
CA LYS A 41 5.68 -2.72 0.39
C LYS A 41 4.29 -2.92 0.99
N LEU A 42 3.43 -3.66 0.27
CA LEU A 42 2.11 -4.06 0.73
C LEU A 42 2.11 -5.53 1.15
N PHE A 43 1.60 -5.80 2.34
CA PHE A 43 1.49 -7.13 2.93
C PHE A 43 0.05 -7.46 3.26
N LEU A 44 -0.40 -8.62 2.76
CA LEU A 44 -1.64 -9.27 3.18
C LEU A 44 -1.25 -10.36 4.18
N ASP A 45 -1.64 -10.19 5.44
CA ASP A 45 -1.15 -10.97 6.58
C ASP A 45 0.39 -11.03 6.66
N LYS A 46 0.99 -12.10 6.12
CA LYS A 46 2.44 -12.36 6.11
C LYS A 46 3.02 -12.45 4.69
N THR A 47 2.19 -12.27 3.67
CA THR A 47 2.60 -12.38 2.27
C THR A 47 2.72 -11.01 1.66
N GLN A 48 3.90 -10.71 1.10
CA GLN A 48 4.07 -9.50 0.29
C GLN A 48 3.28 -9.65 -1.01
N VAL A 49 2.34 -8.74 -1.24
CA VAL A 49 1.44 -8.77 -2.40
C VAL A 49 1.79 -7.72 -3.45
N ASP A 50 2.48 -6.64 -3.05
CA ASP A 50 2.88 -5.59 -3.98
C ASP A 50 4.08 -4.78 -3.47
N GLU A 51 4.78 -4.10 -4.39
CA GLU A 51 5.88 -3.20 -4.09
C GLU A 51 5.87 -2.00 -5.04
N PHE A 52 6.04 -0.81 -4.47
CA PHE A 52 6.12 0.45 -5.19
C PHE A 52 7.38 1.21 -4.81
N ASP A 53 7.97 1.90 -5.77
CA ASP A 53 8.95 2.94 -5.46
C ASP A 53 8.25 4.09 -4.71
N TYR A 54 8.81 4.49 -3.58
CA TYR A 54 8.24 5.51 -2.70
C TYR A 54 9.29 6.56 -2.37
N LYS A 55 9.24 7.67 -3.10
CA LYS A 55 10.08 8.83 -2.80
C LYS A 55 9.41 9.69 -1.74
N ILE A 56 10.12 9.90 -0.63
CA ILE A 56 9.80 10.96 0.32
C ILE A 56 10.23 12.25 -0.35
N SER A 57 9.26 13.03 -0.84
CA SER A 57 9.49 14.35 -1.43
C SER A 57 9.51 15.46 -0.39
#